data_AF-A0A7J4TEV2-F1
#
_entry.id   AF-A0A7J4TEV2-F1
#
_cell.length_a   1.000
_cell.length_b   1.000
_cell.length_c   1.000
_cell.angle_alpha   90.00
_cell.angle_beta   90.00
_cell.angle_gamma   90.00
#
_symmetry.space_group_name_H-M   'P 1'
#
loop_
_entity.id
_entity.type
_entity.pdbx_description
1 polymer ?
#
loop_
_entity_poly.entity_id
_entity_poly.type
_entity_poly.pdbx_seq_one_letter_code
_entity_poly.pdbx_strand_id
1 'polypeptide(L)' 'MKHILRRKDGTYTLREEGGAASPKPPKFSLDDRYASYTRIAKEQERRAKGLL' A
#
# COMPACT_ATOMS: atom_id res chain seq x y z
N MET A 1 12.24 -0.33 -17.75
CA MET A 1 10.87 -0.25 -18.32
C MET A 1 10.13 0.87 -17.59
N LYS A 2 9.32 1.69 -18.27
CA LYS A 2 8.51 2.70 -17.55
C LYS A 2 7.35 1.98 -16.85
N HIS A 3 7.26 2.12 -15.53
CA HIS A 3 6.18 1.53 -14.74
C HIS A 3 4.98 2.47 -14.74
N ILE A 4 3.77 1.92 -14.86
CA ILE A 4 2.53 2.68 -14.68
C ILE A 4 2.35 2.90 -13.18
N LEU A 5 2.21 4.16 -12.77
CA LEU A 5 1.98 4.59 -11.39
C LEU A 5 0.60 5.23 -11.26
N ARG A 6 0.07 5.29 -10.04
CA ARG A 6 -1.20 5.95 -9.71
C ARG A 6 -0.99 6.98 -8.61
N ARG A 7 -1.45 8.20 -8.87
CA ARG A 7 -1.42 9.33 -7.94
C ARG A 7 -2.55 9.20 -6.91
N LYS A 8 -2.49 10.00 -5.84
CA LYS A 8 -3.51 10.02 -4.78
C LYS A 8 -4.89 10.45 -5.27
N ASP A 9 -4.94 11.30 -6.31
CA ASP A 9 -6.17 11.73 -6.99
C ASP A 9 -6.80 10.64 -7.87
N GLY A 10 -6.13 9.49 -8.01
CA GLY A 10 -6.59 8.35 -8.79
C GLY A 10 -6.13 8.33 -10.23
N THR A 11 -5.47 9.39 -10.73
CA THR A 11 -4.96 9.47 -12.11
C THR A 11 -3.71 8.61 -12.33
N TYR A 12 -3.54 8.10 -13.55
CA TYR A 12 -2.37 7.32 -13.93
C TYR A 12 -1.25 8.20 -14.50
N THR A 13 -0.01 7.85 -14.19
CA THR A 13 1.18 8.57 -14.67
C THR A 13 2.36 7.61 -14.87
N LEU A 14 3.33 8.05 -15.67
CA LEU A 14 4.63 7.38 -15.80
C LEU A 14 5.75 8.11 -15.05
N ARG A 15 5.43 9.22 -14.35
CA ARG A 15 6.38 10.05 -13.61
C ARG A 15 6.26 9.76 -12.11
N GLU A 16 7.40 9.67 -11.44
CA GLU A 16 7.50 9.58 -9.98
C GLU A 16 7.33 10.97 -9.35
N GLU A 17 6.09 11.42 -9.22
CA GLU A 17 5.75 12.73 -8.64
C GLU A 17 4.61 12.60 -7.63
N GLY A 18 4.61 13.42 -6.56
CA GLY A 18 3.43 13.64 -5.70
C GLY A 18 2.92 12.40 -4.94
N GLY A 19 3.80 11.45 -4.62
CA GLY A 19 3.42 10.22 -3.93
C GLY A 19 2.70 9.21 -4.84
N ALA A 20 2.95 9.26 -6.15
CA ALA A 20 2.52 8.23 -7.07
C ALA A 20 3.13 6.86 -6.69
N ALA A 21 2.30 5.82 -6.64
CA ALA A 21 2.70 4.48 -6.25
C ALA A 21 2.28 3.44 -7.29
N SER A 22 2.83 2.24 -7.20
CA SER A 22 2.37 1.13 -8.04
C SER A 22 0.87 0.89 -7.83
N PRO A 23 0.04 0.91 -8.89
CA PRO A 23 -1.39 0.65 -8.77
C PRO A 23 -1.67 -0.82 -8.49
N LYS A 24 -0.74 -1.71 -8.84
CA LYS A 24 -0.89 -3.15 -8.65
C LYS A 24 -0.69 -3.47 -7.17
N PRO A 25 -1.60 -4.24 -6.55
CA PRO A 25 -1.44 -4.63 -5.16
C PRO A 25 -0.19 -5.50 -4.97
N PRO A 26 0.37 -5.56 -3.76
CA PRO A 26 1.43 -6.51 -3.43
C PRO A 26 0.94 -7.95 -3.67
N LYS A 27 1.84 -8.82 -4.12
CA LYS A 27 1.53 -10.23 -4.35
C LYS A 27 1.24 -10.91 -3.02
N PHE A 28 0.21 -11.75 -3.00
CA PHE A 28 -0.08 -12.62 -1.87
C PHE A 28 0.88 -13.81 -1.82
N SER A 29 1.22 -14.26 -0.61
CA SER A 29 2.01 -15.46 -0.35
C SER A 29 1.42 -16.19 0.86
N LEU A 30 1.40 -17.53 0.80
CA LEU A 30 1.02 -18.37 1.95
C LEU A 30 2.11 -18.35 3.04
N ASP A 31 3.37 -18.20 2.63
CA ASP A 31 4.53 -18.11 3.52
C ASP A 31 4.87 -16.65 3.88
N ASP A 32 3.87 -15.80 4.07
CA ASP A 32 4.12 -14.38 4.35
C ASP A 32 4.82 -14.20 5.71
N ARG A 33 6.15 -14.11 5.67
CA ARG A 33 7.04 -13.92 6.82
C ARG A 33 6.74 -12.65 7.62
N TYR A 34 6.03 -11.68 7.03
CA TYR A 34 5.67 -10.41 7.66
C TYR A 34 4.19 -10.32 8.04
N ALA A 35 3.43 -11.42 7.91
CA ALA A 35 1.99 -11.42 8.21
C ALA A 35 1.67 -11.01 9.66
N SER A 36 2.47 -11.46 10.64
CA SER A 36 2.27 -11.11 12.05
C SER A 36 2.48 -9.61 12.29
N TYR A 37 3.60 -9.07 11.77
CA TYR A 37 3.93 -7.66 11.88
C TYR A 37 2.88 -6.76 11.21
N THR A 38 2.47 -7.09 9.98
CA THR A 38 1.49 -6.28 9.23
C THR A 38 0.11 -6.26 9.89
N ARG A 39 -0.30 -7.35 10.55
CA ARG A 39 -1.56 -7.39 11.34
C ARG A 39 -1.50 -6.44 12.53
N ILE A 40 -0.42 -6.48 13.30
CA ILE A 40 -0.24 -5.62 14.49
C ILE A 40 -0.21 -4.15 14.07
N ALA A 41 0.53 -3.79 13.02
CA ALA A 41 0.62 -2.42 12.53
C ALA A 41 -0.77 -1.89 12.10
N LYS A 42 -1.57 -2.71 11.40
CA LYS A 42 -2.94 -2.33 11.00
C LYS A 42 -3.89 -2.20 12.18
N GLU A 43 -3.75 -3.03 13.20
CA GLU A 43 -4.56 -2.92 14.42
C GLU A 43 -4.27 -1.62 15.15
N GLN A 44 -2.99 -1.27 15.34
CA GLN A 44 -2.57 0.01 15.93
C GLN A 44 -3.08 1.20 15.11
N GLU A 45 -2.97 1.15 13.78
CA GLU A 45 -3.48 2.19 12.88
C GLU A 45 -4.99 2.39 13.04
N ARG A 46 -5.76 1.31 13.16
CA ARG A 46 -7.21 1.38 13.36
C ARG A 46 -7.59 1.94 14.72
N ARG A 47 -6.93 1.51 15.80
CA ARG A 47 -7.14 2.07 17.15
C ARG A 47 -6.81 3.56 17.19
N ALA A 48 -5.71 3.98 16.59
CA ALA A 48 -5.33 5.39 16.50
C ALA A 48 -6.35 6.24 15.73
N LYS A 49 -7.06 5.63 14.77
CA LYS A 49 -8.16 6.25 14.02
C LYS A 49 -9.52 6.13 14.73
N GLY A 50 -9.60 5.51 15.90
CA GLY A 50 -10.86 5.26 16.62
C GLY A 50 -11.82 4.31 15.90
N LEU A 51 -11.30 3.46 15.01
CA LEU A 51 -12.06 2.47 14.24
C LEU A 51 -12.19 1.11 14.97
N LEU A 52 -11.56 1.00 16.13
CA LEU A 52 -11.49 -0.13 17.05
C LEU A 52 -11.36 0.44 18.47
#